data_AF-A0A7Z9WUF1-F1
#
_entry.id   AF-A0A7Z9WUF1-F1
#
_cell.length_a   1.000
_cell.length_b   1.000
_cell.length_c   1.000
_cell.angle_alpha   90.00
_cell.angle_beta   90.00
_cell.angle_gamma   90.00
#
_symmetry.space_group_name_H-M   'P 1'
#
loop_
_entity.id
_entity.type
_entity.pdbx_description
1 polymer ?
#
loop_
_entity_poly.entity_id
_entity_poly.type
_entity_poly.pdbx_seq_one_letter_code
_entity_poly.pdbx_strand_id
1 'polypeptide(L)'
;MAKKSNTLSNFAIESAFGLSSGRMFNHHSGEPIKVQLKGLLGTQSQFTKDEKKIEQSMNKPNPQKVEIAMLDQNEDTLRVTFTWKIIRDIERMNITMSSVPEMYTILRQLHEAYKEQNGYQVLAERYAAQIVKGEPLFRNRYGLGIGVTVKSSLGREYHFDNRQPGNDFEAFVEDVKRGLEGEIVVFDIDMTSKIGKGQQVFPSQEMEMNSGKNAVSRVLDKDLQGNAMMHPWKLGNAIRTIDTWYPEYDQHGFAIAVEPYGANIRRFTAFRTGSASYYSRQKEVLQYLDSGKKQGVVEILDGKPIDEIRDIHYFMAMLCRGGVLGTEGKNQ
;
A
#
# COMPACT_ATOMS: atom_id res chain seq x y z
N MET A 1 6.80 -20.14 -38.92
CA MET A 1 6.21 -19.77 -37.62
C MET A 1 7.29 -19.07 -36.83
N ALA A 2 7.12 -17.78 -36.50
CA ALA A 2 8.05 -17.07 -35.64
C ALA A 2 8.02 -17.72 -34.24
N LYS A 3 9.18 -17.95 -33.62
CA LYS A 3 9.25 -18.35 -32.21
C LYS A 3 8.50 -17.29 -31.41
N LYS A 4 7.36 -17.65 -30.81
CA LYS A 4 6.72 -16.82 -29.78
C LYS A 4 7.77 -16.58 -28.70
N SER A 5 8.11 -15.32 -28.46
CA SER A 5 9.02 -14.96 -27.38
C SER A 5 8.25 -15.12 -26.08
N ASN A 6 8.55 -16.16 -25.30
CA ASN A 6 7.94 -16.39 -23.97
C ASN A 6 8.51 -15.44 -22.89
N THR A 7 9.01 -14.27 -23.29
CA THR A 7 9.65 -13.31 -22.39
C THR A 7 8.94 -11.97 -22.53
N LEU A 8 8.32 -11.47 -21.45
CA LEU A 8 7.87 -10.09 -21.38
C LEU A 8 9.04 -9.17 -21.05
N SER A 9 9.79 -8.78 -22.08
CA SER A 9 10.86 -7.78 -21.93
C SER A 9 10.28 -6.43 -21.50
N ASN A 10 9.16 -6.02 -22.11
CA ASN A 10 8.46 -4.78 -21.80
C ASN A 10 7.03 -5.08 -21.35
N PHE A 11 6.74 -4.80 -20.09
CA PHE A 11 5.38 -4.90 -19.56
C PHE A 11 5.11 -3.81 -18.54
N ALA A 12 4.00 -3.11 -18.68
CA ALA A 12 3.56 -2.13 -17.70
C ALA A 12 2.05 -2.16 -17.55
N ILE A 13 1.61 -2.07 -16.31
CA ILE A 13 0.20 -1.99 -15.92
C ILE A 13 0.03 -0.76 -15.01
N GLU A 14 -0.99 0.04 -15.26
CA GLU A 14 -1.40 1.09 -14.33
C GLU A 14 -2.05 0.52 -13.07
N SER A 15 -1.73 1.10 -11.92
CA SER A 15 -2.36 0.75 -10.65
C SER A 15 -3.88 0.86 -10.76
N ALA A 16 -4.59 -0.15 -10.28
CA ALA A 16 -6.03 -0.09 -10.15
C ALA A 16 -6.47 0.88 -9.04
N PHE A 17 -5.55 1.32 -8.18
CA PHE A 17 -5.83 2.26 -7.10
C PHE A 17 -5.25 3.63 -7.41
N GLY A 18 -6.14 4.63 -7.53
CA GLY A 18 -5.81 6.04 -7.49
C GLY A 18 -6.07 6.59 -6.09
N LEU A 19 -5.04 7.13 -5.43
CA LEU A 19 -5.16 7.71 -4.09
C LEU A 19 -4.78 9.18 -4.10
N SER A 20 -5.55 10.01 -3.38
CA SER A 20 -5.09 11.34 -3.01
C SER A 20 -4.08 11.26 -1.86
N SER A 21 -3.33 12.34 -1.64
CA SER A 21 -2.59 12.53 -0.39
C SER A 21 -3.58 12.62 0.79
N GLY A 22 -3.17 12.12 1.95
CA GLY A 22 -3.96 12.19 3.18
C GLY A 22 -3.72 13.48 3.94
N ARG A 23 -4.77 14.27 4.10
CA ARG A 23 -4.73 15.57 4.80
C ARG A 23 -4.97 15.36 6.29
N MET A 24 -4.19 16.03 7.14
CA MET A 24 -4.25 15.87 8.59
C MET A 24 -4.84 17.11 9.27
N PHE A 25 -5.82 16.90 10.17
CA PHE A 25 -6.55 17.96 10.84
C PHE A 25 -6.69 17.67 12.34
N ASN A 26 -6.83 18.74 13.11
CA ASN A 26 -7.44 18.71 14.42
C ASN A 26 -8.93 18.33 14.27
N HIS A 27 -9.38 17.28 14.95
CA HIS A 27 -10.72 16.72 14.67
C HIS A 27 -11.85 17.69 15.01
N HIS A 28 -11.84 18.34 16.19
CA HIS A 28 -12.97 19.15 16.64
C HIS A 28 -13.00 20.53 15.98
N SER A 29 -11.86 21.20 15.92
CA SER A 29 -11.76 22.50 15.25
C SER A 29 -11.84 22.41 13.73
N GLY A 30 -11.47 21.27 13.13
CA GLY A 30 -11.37 21.08 11.68
C GLY A 30 -10.15 21.78 11.07
N GLU A 31 -9.29 22.40 11.87
CA GLU A 31 -8.12 23.13 11.40
C GLU A 31 -7.00 22.18 10.94
N PRO A 32 -6.33 22.48 9.81
CA PRO A 32 -5.20 21.67 9.35
C PRO A 32 -4.03 21.68 10.35
N ILE A 33 -3.38 20.53 10.52
CA ILE A 33 -2.20 20.43 11.39
C ILE A 33 -0.99 21.01 10.67
N LYS A 34 -0.37 22.05 11.24
CA LYS A 34 0.84 22.68 10.68
C LYS A 34 2.11 21.91 11.03
N VAL A 35 3.01 21.80 10.06
CA VAL A 35 4.38 21.37 10.30
C VAL A 35 5.20 22.53 10.88
N GLN A 36 5.95 22.26 11.94
CA GLN A 36 6.76 23.24 12.66
C GLN A 36 8.23 22.81 12.65
N LEU A 37 9.14 23.76 12.38
CA LEU A 37 10.57 23.56 12.53
C LEU A 37 10.97 23.76 14.00
N LYS A 38 11.68 22.79 14.58
CA LYS A 38 12.25 22.90 15.93
C LYS A 38 13.73 22.55 15.95
N GLY A 39 14.47 23.29 16.79
CA GLY A 39 15.81 22.94 17.21
C GLY A 39 15.76 21.97 18.38
N LEU A 40 16.52 20.88 18.30
CA LEU A 40 16.69 19.89 19.36
C LEU A 40 18.17 19.80 19.72
N LEU A 41 18.45 19.62 21.01
CA LEU A 41 19.79 19.31 21.49
C LEU A 41 19.82 17.82 21.84
N GLY A 42 20.32 17.01 20.92
CA GLY A 42 20.48 15.58 21.14
C GLY A 42 21.78 15.24 21.88
N THR A 43 21.86 14.00 22.34
CA THR A 43 23.11 13.37 22.81
C THR A 43 23.78 12.59 21.67
N GLN A 44 25.09 12.40 21.76
CA GLN A 44 25.81 11.51 20.84
C GLN A 44 25.51 10.05 21.25
N SER A 45 24.75 9.34 20.42
CA SER A 45 24.31 7.96 20.67
C SER A 45 24.68 6.99 19.55
N GLN A 46 25.43 7.45 18.55
CA GLN A 46 25.90 6.61 17.44
C GLN A 46 27.02 5.69 17.92
N PHE A 47 26.85 4.39 17.71
CA PHE A 47 27.91 3.42 17.96
C PHE A 47 29.03 3.56 16.92
N THR A 48 30.27 3.62 17.41
CA THR A 48 31.49 3.50 16.59
C THR A 48 32.44 2.55 17.31
N LYS A 49 33.23 1.78 16.54
CA LYS A 49 34.27 0.90 17.12
C LYS A 49 35.54 1.66 17.52
N ASP A 50 35.63 2.95 17.19
CA ASP A 50 36.79 3.81 17.45
C ASP A 50 36.65 4.51 18.80
N GLU A 51 37.30 3.95 19.84
CA GLU A 51 37.24 4.45 21.22
C GLU A 51 37.64 5.93 21.35
N LYS A 52 38.62 6.40 20.55
CA LYS A 52 39.03 7.81 20.56
C LYS A 52 37.93 8.72 20.03
N LYS A 53 37.18 8.28 19.01
CA LYS A 53 36.02 9.03 18.51
C LYS A 53 34.86 9.03 19.52
N ILE A 54 34.69 7.98 20.30
CA ILE A 54 33.71 7.96 21.40
C ILE A 54 34.08 9.05 22.40
N GLU A 55 35.30 9.02 22.96
CA GLU A 55 35.74 10.00 23.96
C GLU A 55 35.65 11.45 23.45
N GLN A 56 36.03 11.71 22.20
CA GLN A 56 35.97 13.03 21.59
C GLN A 56 34.54 13.53 21.29
N SER A 57 33.57 12.63 21.16
CA SER A 57 32.18 12.96 20.82
C SER A 57 31.29 13.03 22.05
N MET A 58 31.56 12.25 23.11
CA MET A 58 30.74 12.17 24.33
C MET A 58 30.50 13.52 25.01
N ASN A 59 31.46 14.45 24.92
CA ASN A 59 31.36 15.78 25.53
C ASN A 59 30.88 16.88 24.56
N LYS A 60 30.46 16.53 23.33
CA LYS A 60 30.01 17.50 22.32
C LYS A 60 28.49 17.51 22.18
N PRO A 61 27.82 18.67 22.26
CA PRO A 61 26.39 18.78 21.97
C PRO A 61 26.10 18.36 20.52
N ASN A 62 24.93 17.74 20.29
CA ASN A 62 24.44 17.37 18.96
C ASN A 62 23.21 18.21 18.57
N PRO A 63 23.38 19.49 18.20
CA PRO A 63 22.27 20.33 17.78
C PRO A 63 21.70 19.83 16.45
N GLN A 64 20.39 19.66 16.39
CA GLN A 64 19.67 19.18 15.21
C GLN A 64 18.46 20.07 14.94
N LYS A 65 18.11 20.21 13.67
CA LYS A 65 16.83 20.78 13.24
C LYS A 65 15.94 19.65 12.75
N VAL A 66 14.72 19.60 13.24
CA VAL A 66 13.69 18.64 12.81
C VAL A 66 12.39 19.35 12.55
N GLU A 67 11.60 18.78 11.64
CA GLU A 67 10.19 19.10 11.55
C GLU A 67 9.38 18.18 12.48
N ILE A 68 8.33 18.76 13.07
CA ILE A 68 7.32 18.07 13.87
C ILE A 68 5.92 18.55 13.48
N ALA A 69 4.92 17.74 13.75
CA ALA A 69 3.50 18.09 13.63
C ALA A 69 2.83 17.66 14.94
N MET A 70 1.99 18.52 15.52
CA MET A 70 1.31 18.27 16.79
C MET A 70 -0.15 18.68 16.67
N LEU A 71 -1.02 18.00 17.41
CA LEU A 71 -2.36 18.51 17.66
C LEU A 71 -2.28 19.84 18.42
N ASP A 72 -3.31 20.66 18.27
CA ASP A 72 -3.45 21.88 19.06
C ASP A 72 -3.64 21.53 20.54
N GLN A 73 -3.30 22.46 21.44
CA GLN A 73 -3.24 22.17 22.88
C GLN A 73 -4.55 21.62 23.47
N ASN A 74 -5.69 22.03 22.93
CA ASN A 74 -7.01 21.61 23.39
C ASN A 74 -7.59 20.44 22.58
N GLU A 75 -6.88 19.97 21.55
CA GLU A 75 -7.30 18.90 20.65
C GLU A 75 -6.65 17.57 21.07
N ASP A 76 -7.46 16.52 21.21
CA ASP A 76 -7.00 15.19 21.59
C ASP A 76 -7.13 14.13 20.48
N THR A 77 -7.72 14.52 19.34
CA THR A 77 -8.11 13.61 18.28
C THR A 77 -7.59 14.12 16.94
N LEU A 78 -6.81 13.29 16.27
CA LEU A 78 -6.36 13.48 14.90
C LEU A 78 -7.47 13.04 13.94
N ARG A 79 -7.70 13.81 12.88
CA ARG A 79 -8.50 13.41 11.72
C ARG A 79 -7.63 13.35 10.47
N VAL A 80 -7.74 12.30 9.68
CA VAL A 80 -7.04 12.12 8.40
C VAL A 80 -8.06 11.82 7.31
N THR A 81 -8.06 12.62 6.25
CA THR A 81 -8.98 12.42 5.11
C THR A 81 -8.22 12.21 3.80
N PHE A 82 -8.72 11.31 2.96
CA PHE A 82 -8.20 11.05 1.61
C PHE A 82 -9.26 10.38 0.74
N THR A 83 -9.04 10.36 -0.57
CA THR A 83 -9.88 9.61 -1.50
C THR A 83 -9.16 8.38 -2.02
N TRP A 84 -9.91 7.29 -2.17
CA TRP A 84 -9.47 6.05 -2.78
C TRP A 84 -10.38 5.70 -3.94
N LYS A 85 -9.85 5.76 -5.15
CA LYS A 85 -10.54 5.42 -6.39
C LYS A 85 -10.06 4.06 -6.89
N ILE A 86 -10.98 3.17 -7.21
CA ILE A 86 -10.71 1.92 -7.89
C ILE A 86 -11.03 2.10 -9.38
N ILE A 87 -10.06 1.80 -10.24
CA ILE A 87 -10.15 1.93 -11.70
C ILE A 87 -9.65 0.64 -12.34
N ARG A 88 -10.50 0.02 -13.15
CA ARG A 88 -10.11 -1.07 -14.03
C ARG A 88 -10.69 -0.84 -15.42
N ASP A 89 -9.82 -0.50 -16.36
CA ASP A 89 -10.09 -0.67 -17.78
C ASP A 89 -10.08 -2.18 -18.06
N ILE A 90 -11.25 -2.82 -18.14
CA ILE A 90 -11.38 -4.26 -18.41
C ILE A 90 -10.99 -4.60 -19.86
N GLU A 91 -11.17 -3.66 -20.79
CA GLU A 91 -10.83 -3.88 -22.19
C GLU A 91 -9.32 -4.08 -22.35
N ARG A 92 -8.53 -3.23 -21.69
CA ARG A 92 -7.06 -3.25 -21.72
C ARG A 92 -6.42 -3.88 -20.48
N MET A 93 -7.19 -4.25 -19.47
CA MET A 93 -6.70 -4.72 -18.17
C MET A 93 -5.69 -3.78 -17.50
N ASN A 94 -5.88 -2.46 -17.67
CA ASN A 94 -4.92 -1.40 -17.30
C ASN A 94 -3.51 -1.55 -17.91
N ILE A 95 -3.31 -2.41 -18.90
CA ILE A 95 -2.00 -2.57 -19.56
C ILE A 95 -1.71 -1.32 -20.38
N THR A 96 -0.58 -0.68 -20.10
CA THR A 96 -0.09 0.49 -20.86
C THR A 96 1.00 0.14 -21.85
N MET A 97 1.71 -0.97 -21.62
CA MET A 97 2.75 -1.46 -22.51
C MET A 97 2.88 -2.97 -22.39
N SER A 98 2.99 -3.67 -23.54
CA SER A 98 3.30 -5.10 -23.58
C SER A 98 4.09 -5.43 -24.84
N SER A 99 5.21 -6.16 -24.71
CA SER A 99 5.94 -6.77 -25.83
C SER A 99 5.28 -8.05 -26.36
N VAL A 100 4.23 -8.53 -25.68
CA VAL A 100 3.45 -9.73 -26.07
C VAL A 100 2.03 -9.29 -26.43
N PRO A 101 1.63 -9.31 -27.71
CA PRO A 101 0.31 -8.87 -28.16
C PRO A 101 -0.85 -9.62 -27.50
N GLU A 102 -0.69 -10.90 -27.22
CA GLU A 102 -1.72 -11.75 -26.62
C GLU A 102 -1.97 -11.46 -25.13
N MET A 103 -1.11 -10.67 -24.48
CA MET A 103 -1.19 -10.40 -23.04
C MET A 103 -2.53 -9.78 -22.62
N TYR A 104 -3.11 -8.90 -23.45
CA TYR A 104 -4.42 -8.30 -23.19
C TYR A 104 -5.52 -9.37 -23.10
N THR A 105 -5.55 -10.27 -24.09
CA THR A 105 -6.52 -11.38 -24.14
C THR A 105 -6.32 -12.32 -22.95
N ILE A 106 -5.06 -12.65 -22.65
CA ILE A 106 -4.65 -13.50 -21.53
C ILE A 106 -5.18 -12.96 -20.20
N LEU A 107 -4.91 -11.68 -19.88
CA LEU A 107 -5.32 -11.10 -18.61
C LEU A 107 -6.82 -10.85 -18.53
N ARG A 108 -7.50 -10.62 -19.66
CA ARG A 108 -8.96 -10.52 -19.70
C ARG A 108 -9.61 -11.86 -19.41
N GLN A 109 -9.14 -12.95 -20.02
CA GLN A 109 -9.63 -14.30 -19.72
C GLN A 109 -9.40 -14.67 -18.26
N LEU A 110 -8.24 -14.31 -17.71
CA LEU A 110 -7.92 -14.48 -16.29
C LEU A 110 -8.89 -13.69 -15.40
N HIS A 111 -9.20 -12.44 -15.77
CA HIS A 111 -10.17 -11.61 -15.05
C HIS A 111 -11.56 -12.24 -15.01
N GLU A 112 -12.10 -12.65 -16.16
CA GLU A 112 -13.43 -13.28 -16.23
C GLU A 112 -13.46 -14.58 -15.42
N ALA A 113 -12.48 -15.46 -15.60
CA ALA A 113 -12.41 -16.71 -14.83
C ALA A 113 -12.32 -16.48 -13.32
N TYR A 114 -11.54 -15.47 -12.88
CA TYR A 114 -11.42 -15.12 -11.48
C TYR A 114 -12.70 -14.52 -10.91
N LYS A 115 -13.41 -13.71 -11.70
CA LYS A 115 -14.70 -13.13 -11.37
C LYS A 115 -15.81 -14.18 -11.26
N GLU A 116 -15.92 -15.08 -12.23
CA GLU A 116 -16.90 -16.17 -12.26
C GLU A 116 -16.80 -17.07 -11.02
N GLN A 117 -15.59 -17.25 -10.48
CA GLN A 117 -15.36 -18.03 -9.25
C GLN A 117 -15.48 -17.20 -7.97
N ASN A 118 -16.00 -15.96 -8.04
CA ASN A 118 -16.11 -15.03 -6.92
C ASN A 118 -14.76 -14.70 -6.25
N GLY A 119 -13.64 -14.80 -6.96
CA GLY A 119 -12.32 -14.57 -6.40
C GLY A 119 -12.10 -13.13 -5.92
N TYR A 120 -12.75 -12.14 -6.54
CA TYR A 120 -12.64 -10.74 -6.12
C TYR A 120 -13.21 -10.48 -4.71
N GLN A 121 -14.10 -11.35 -4.21
CA GLN A 121 -14.55 -11.31 -2.83
C GLN A 121 -13.37 -11.33 -1.84
N VAL A 122 -12.43 -12.26 -2.03
CA VAL A 122 -11.26 -12.42 -1.15
C VAL A 122 -10.39 -11.17 -1.12
N LEU A 123 -10.19 -10.53 -2.29
CA LEU A 123 -9.40 -9.31 -2.36
C LEU A 123 -10.15 -8.12 -1.75
N ALA A 124 -11.45 -7.99 -2.04
CA ALA A 124 -12.29 -6.92 -1.54
C ALA A 124 -12.37 -6.94 -0.01
N GLU A 125 -12.60 -8.11 0.59
CA GLU A 125 -12.58 -8.31 2.05
C GLU A 125 -11.26 -7.86 2.66
N ARG A 126 -10.14 -8.26 2.04
CA ARG A 126 -8.81 -7.94 2.56
C ARG A 126 -8.48 -6.45 2.46
N TYR A 127 -8.82 -5.79 1.35
CA TYR A 127 -8.61 -4.35 1.18
C TYR A 127 -9.51 -3.54 2.11
N ALA A 128 -10.81 -3.88 2.17
CA ALA A 128 -11.76 -3.25 3.08
C ALA A 128 -11.30 -3.39 4.55
N ALA A 129 -10.81 -4.58 4.93
CA ALA A 129 -10.29 -4.81 6.28
C ALA A 129 -9.10 -3.91 6.64
N GLN A 130 -8.24 -3.53 5.69
CA GLN A 130 -7.15 -2.58 5.97
C GLN A 130 -7.70 -1.19 6.33
N ILE A 131 -8.73 -0.73 5.62
CA ILE A 131 -9.42 0.54 5.91
C ILE A 131 -10.05 0.49 7.30
N VAL A 132 -10.85 -0.55 7.58
CA VAL A 132 -11.51 -0.76 8.88
C VAL A 132 -10.51 -0.80 10.03
N LYS A 133 -9.36 -1.46 9.85
CA LYS A 133 -8.30 -1.55 10.87
C LYS A 133 -7.57 -0.23 11.12
N GLY A 134 -7.80 0.80 10.30
CA GLY A 134 -7.08 2.06 10.36
C GLY A 134 -5.61 1.92 9.95
N GLU A 135 -5.27 0.91 9.13
CA GLU A 135 -3.90 0.70 8.64
C GLU A 135 -3.32 1.93 7.94
N PRO A 136 -4.08 2.71 7.13
CA PRO A 136 -3.62 3.96 6.53
C PRO A 136 -3.18 5.05 7.54
N LEU A 137 -3.54 4.96 8.82
CA LEU A 137 -3.04 5.87 9.86
C LEU A 137 -1.60 5.56 10.29
N PHE A 138 -1.04 4.40 9.92
CA PHE A 138 0.30 3.96 10.32
C PHE A 138 0.55 4.14 11.82
N ARG A 139 1.56 4.92 12.23
CA ARG A 139 1.89 5.14 13.63
C ARG A 139 0.79 5.90 14.38
N ASN A 140 0.01 6.73 13.69
CA ASN A 140 -1.10 7.46 14.30
C ASN A 140 -2.25 6.54 14.71
N ARG A 141 -2.28 5.29 14.22
CA ARG A 141 -3.32 4.33 14.59
C ARG A 141 -3.23 3.91 16.06
N TYR A 142 -2.07 4.01 16.70
CA TYR A 142 -1.87 3.60 18.10
C TYR A 142 -2.40 4.65 19.10
N GLY A 143 -3.65 5.08 18.91
CA GLY A 143 -4.43 5.89 19.85
C GLY A 143 -5.35 5.03 20.73
N LEU A 144 -6.10 5.71 21.60
CA LEU A 144 -7.09 5.13 22.51
C LEU A 144 -8.38 4.67 21.81
N GLY A 145 -8.64 5.15 20.59
CA GLY A 145 -9.79 4.79 19.77
C GLY A 145 -9.58 5.22 18.32
N ILE A 146 -10.16 4.47 17.39
CA ILE A 146 -10.18 4.78 15.95
C ILE A 146 -11.63 4.76 15.48
N GLY A 147 -12.04 5.81 14.78
CA GLY A 147 -13.28 5.84 13.99
C GLY A 147 -12.94 5.94 12.50
N VAL A 148 -13.74 5.30 11.66
CA VAL A 148 -13.61 5.34 10.20
C VAL A 148 -14.98 5.54 9.59
N THR A 149 -15.12 6.60 8.80
CA THR A 149 -16.27 6.83 7.93
C THR A 149 -15.82 6.69 6.48
N VAL A 150 -16.58 5.95 5.68
CA VAL A 150 -16.33 5.75 4.25
C VAL A 150 -17.57 6.14 3.47
N LYS A 151 -17.46 7.13 2.58
CA LYS A 151 -18.53 7.48 1.63
C LYS A 151 -18.20 6.92 0.26
N SER A 152 -19.12 6.16 -0.30
CA SER A 152 -18.99 5.56 -1.63
C SER A 152 -19.70 6.42 -2.67
N SER A 153 -19.10 6.56 -3.84
CA SER A 153 -19.72 7.18 -5.01
C SER A 153 -20.99 6.46 -5.48
N LEU A 154 -21.26 5.26 -4.95
CA LEU A 154 -22.47 4.48 -5.17
C LEU A 154 -23.62 4.88 -4.23
N GLY A 155 -23.46 5.96 -3.45
CA GLY A 155 -24.51 6.55 -2.62
C GLY A 155 -24.64 5.94 -1.22
N ARG A 156 -23.67 5.12 -0.80
CA ARG A 156 -23.62 4.47 0.51
C ARG A 156 -22.61 5.13 1.43
N GLU A 157 -22.87 5.11 2.73
CA GLU A 157 -21.96 5.60 3.76
C GLU A 157 -21.82 4.52 4.84
N TYR A 158 -20.58 4.26 5.25
CA TYR A 158 -20.21 3.18 6.15
C TYR A 158 -19.47 3.72 7.36
N HIS A 159 -19.73 3.13 8.52
CA HIS A 159 -19.14 3.53 9.79
C HIS A 159 -18.51 2.34 10.51
N PHE A 160 -17.27 2.53 10.94
CA PHE A 160 -16.51 1.52 11.67
C PHE A 160 -15.81 2.13 12.86
N ASP A 161 -15.86 1.45 14.00
CA ASP A 161 -15.18 1.86 15.22
C ASP A 161 -14.30 0.74 15.76
N ASN A 162 -13.25 1.13 16.48
CA ASN A 162 -12.39 0.22 17.25
C ASN A 162 -11.78 -0.92 16.42
N ARG A 163 -11.54 -0.67 15.13
CA ARG A 163 -10.90 -1.61 14.19
C ARG A 163 -11.71 -2.88 13.95
N GLN A 164 -13.03 -2.82 14.08
CA GLN A 164 -13.92 -3.96 13.89
C GLN A 164 -14.78 -3.80 12.61
N PRO A 165 -15.05 -4.89 11.88
CA PRO A 165 -15.92 -4.90 10.70
C PRO A 165 -17.31 -4.29 10.94
N GLY A 166 -17.97 -4.61 12.05
CA GLY A 166 -19.35 -4.15 12.30
C GLY A 166 -20.35 -4.60 11.22
N ASN A 167 -21.54 -4.00 11.21
CA ASN A 167 -22.64 -4.38 10.30
C ASN A 167 -22.45 -3.87 8.87
N ASP A 168 -21.72 -2.76 8.70
CA ASP A 168 -21.52 -2.11 7.41
C ASP A 168 -20.47 -2.82 6.53
N PHE A 169 -19.74 -3.79 7.10
CA PHE A 169 -18.58 -4.38 6.43
C PHE A 169 -18.94 -5.10 5.13
N GLU A 170 -19.95 -5.96 5.15
CA GLU A 170 -20.32 -6.74 3.97
C GLU A 170 -20.74 -5.82 2.81
N ALA A 171 -21.49 -4.75 3.13
CA ALA A 171 -21.89 -3.76 2.13
C ALA A 171 -20.70 -2.98 1.57
N PHE A 172 -19.74 -2.60 2.42
CA PHE A 172 -18.50 -1.95 1.98
C PHE A 172 -17.63 -2.87 1.12
N VAL A 173 -17.49 -4.14 1.50
CA VAL A 173 -16.80 -5.17 0.72
C VAL A 173 -17.43 -5.30 -0.66
N GLU A 174 -18.76 -5.31 -0.76
CA GLU A 174 -19.46 -5.38 -2.05
C GLU A 174 -19.14 -4.16 -2.95
N ASP A 175 -19.09 -2.95 -2.40
CA ASP A 175 -18.66 -1.77 -3.17
C ASP A 175 -17.21 -1.88 -3.67
N VAL A 176 -16.30 -2.36 -2.81
CA VAL A 176 -14.89 -2.57 -3.20
C VAL A 176 -14.80 -3.62 -4.31
N LYS A 177 -15.55 -4.73 -4.17
CA LYS A 177 -15.62 -5.80 -5.14
C LYS A 177 -16.12 -5.32 -6.50
N ARG A 178 -17.21 -4.55 -6.56
CA ARG A 178 -17.71 -3.92 -7.80
C ARG A 178 -16.64 -3.11 -8.51
N GLY A 179 -15.85 -2.34 -7.75
CA GLY A 179 -14.69 -1.62 -8.27
C GLY A 179 -13.62 -2.53 -8.89
N LEU A 180 -13.30 -3.64 -8.21
CA LEU A 180 -12.33 -4.63 -8.69
C LEU A 180 -12.84 -5.45 -9.89
N GLU A 181 -14.16 -5.52 -10.08
CA GLU A 181 -14.80 -6.22 -11.19
C GLU A 181 -14.97 -5.35 -12.45
N GLY A 182 -14.66 -4.06 -12.38
CA GLY A 182 -14.63 -3.16 -13.54
C GLY A 182 -15.46 -1.89 -13.43
N GLU A 183 -16.24 -1.71 -12.36
CA GLU A 183 -16.89 -0.42 -12.13
C GLU A 183 -15.88 0.62 -11.62
N ILE A 184 -16.13 1.90 -11.91
CA ILE A 184 -15.37 2.99 -11.29
C ILE A 184 -16.04 3.33 -9.97
N VAL A 185 -15.35 3.07 -8.86
CA VAL A 185 -15.84 3.39 -7.52
C VAL A 185 -14.85 4.34 -6.83
N VAL A 186 -15.37 5.42 -6.26
CA VAL A 186 -14.60 6.38 -5.46
C VAL A 186 -15.08 6.32 -4.03
N PHE A 187 -14.13 6.21 -3.10
CA PHE A 187 -14.36 6.27 -1.68
C PHE A 187 -13.76 7.53 -1.09
N ASP A 188 -14.57 8.35 -0.42
CA ASP A 188 -14.07 9.40 0.48
C ASP A 188 -13.87 8.77 1.86
N ILE A 189 -12.62 8.72 2.29
CA ILE A 189 -12.20 8.08 3.55
C ILE A 189 -11.92 9.16 4.59
N ASP A 190 -12.55 9.04 5.74
CA ASP A 190 -12.36 9.91 6.91
C ASP A 190 -12.02 9.05 8.12
N MET A 191 -10.81 9.20 8.65
CA MET A 191 -10.33 8.42 9.78
C MET A 191 -10.00 9.32 10.96
N THR A 192 -10.45 8.95 12.15
CA THR A 192 -10.09 9.61 13.40
C THR A 192 -9.25 8.71 14.29
N SER A 193 -8.34 9.30 15.05
CA SER A 193 -7.57 8.59 16.08
C SER A 193 -7.45 9.47 17.31
N LYS A 194 -7.95 8.97 18.45
CA LYS A 194 -7.84 9.66 19.74
C LYS A 194 -6.46 9.41 20.34
N ILE A 195 -5.54 10.35 20.17
CA ILE A 195 -4.12 10.19 20.53
C ILE A 195 -3.80 10.85 21.88
N GLY A 196 -4.57 11.86 22.29
CA GLY A 196 -4.36 12.61 23.53
C GLY A 196 -4.04 14.09 23.28
N LYS A 197 -4.35 14.94 24.26
CA LYS A 197 -4.27 16.41 24.13
C LYS A 197 -2.87 16.88 23.73
N GLY A 198 -2.80 17.69 22.67
CA GLY A 198 -1.57 18.33 22.19
C GLY A 198 -0.45 17.35 21.78
N GLN A 199 -0.78 16.08 21.55
CA GLN A 199 0.21 15.05 21.23
C GLN A 199 0.82 15.24 19.84
N GLN A 200 2.03 14.72 19.67
CA GLN A 200 2.68 14.67 18.38
C GLN A 200 1.93 13.69 17.45
N VAL A 201 1.76 14.10 16.18
CA VAL A 201 1.29 13.24 15.09
C VAL A 201 2.43 12.90 14.14
N PHE A 202 2.21 11.90 13.29
CA PHE A 202 3.24 11.27 12.46
C PHE A 202 2.87 11.28 10.97
N PRO A 203 3.12 12.40 10.26
CA PRO A 203 2.93 12.51 8.81
C PRO A 203 3.89 11.60 8.01
N SER A 204 3.82 11.67 6.69
CA SER A 204 4.89 11.13 5.84
C SER A 204 6.21 11.89 6.05
N GLN A 205 7.33 11.22 5.78
CA GLN A 205 8.66 11.83 5.81
C GLN A 205 9.18 11.93 4.38
N GLU A 206 9.74 13.08 4.03
CA GLU A 206 10.44 13.29 2.77
C GLU A 206 11.88 12.79 2.82
N MET A 207 12.35 12.29 1.69
CA MET A 207 13.76 11.95 1.51
C MET A 207 14.49 13.16 0.93
N GLU A 208 15.12 13.94 1.81
CA GLU A 208 16.02 15.02 1.40
C GLU A 208 17.30 14.43 0.79
N MET A 209 17.58 14.79 -0.46
CA MET A 209 18.83 14.41 -1.13
C MET A 209 19.95 15.41 -0.86
N ASN A 210 19.67 16.59 -0.28
CA ASN A 210 20.66 17.62 -0.03
C ASN A 210 21.23 17.53 1.40
N SER A 211 22.51 17.14 1.51
CA SER A 211 23.23 17.03 2.78
C SER A 211 24.13 18.26 3.04
N GLY A 212 23.54 19.39 3.44
CA GLY A 212 24.26 20.61 3.84
C GLY A 212 24.51 20.74 5.35
N LYS A 213 25.46 21.61 5.75
CA LYS A 213 25.82 21.89 7.16
C LYS A 213 24.68 22.46 8.04
N ASN A 214 23.51 22.73 7.48
CA ASN A 214 22.31 23.20 8.18
C ASN A 214 21.04 22.42 7.77
N ALA A 215 21.21 21.24 7.17
CA ALA A 215 20.10 20.44 6.68
C ALA A 215 19.15 20.05 7.83
N VAL A 216 17.87 20.05 7.52
CA VAL A 216 16.85 19.55 8.42
C VAL A 216 16.94 18.02 8.43
N SER A 217 17.28 17.45 9.57
CA SER A 217 17.54 16.00 9.72
C SER A 217 16.30 15.12 9.53
N ARG A 218 15.11 15.71 9.67
CA ARG A 218 13.83 15.06 9.40
C ARG A 218 12.86 16.07 8.81
N VAL A 219 12.56 15.91 7.52
CA VAL A 219 11.60 16.72 6.78
C VAL A 219 10.30 15.93 6.64
N LEU A 220 9.19 16.53 7.02
CA LEU A 220 7.86 15.94 6.91
C LEU A 220 7.20 16.39 5.61
N ASP A 221 6.39 15.50 5.05
CA ASP A 221 5.50 15.78 3.92
C ASP A 221 4.46 16.83 4.32
N LYS A 222 4.28 17.80 3.44
CA LYS A 222 3.42 18.97 3.68
C LYS A 222 2.89 19.55 2.37
N ASP A 223 1.69 20.12 2.42
CA ASP A 223 1.14 20.86 1.29
C ASP A 223 1.81 22.23 1.09
N LEU A 224 1.39 22.96 0.06
CA LEU A 224 1.91 24.30 -0.28
C LEU A 224 1.70 25.33 0.84
N GLN A 225 0.83 25.07 1.82
CA GLN A 225 0.55 25.94 2.96
C GLN A 225 1.24 25.47 4.24
N GLY A 226 2.10 24.44 4.16
CA GLY A 226 2.82 23.86 5.28
C GLY A 226 1.96 22.97 6.20
N ASN A 227 0.81 22.49 5.72
CA ASN A 227 -0.01 21.54 6.47
C ASN A 227 0.53 20.13 6.30
N ALA A 228 0.55 19.34 7.37
CA ALA A 228 1.05 17.99 7.40
C ALA A 228 0.22 17.03 6.52
N MET A 229 0.93 16.17 5.78
CA MET A 229 0.33 15.26 4.80
C MET A 229 0.84 13.81 4.96
N MET A 230 0.04 12.87 4.46
CA MET A 230 0.41 11.46 4.26
C MET A 230 0.53 11.19 2.76
N HIS A 231 1.64 10.61 2.33
CA HIS A 231 1.88 10.32 0.92
C HIS A 231 0.86 9.32 0.36
N PRO A 232 0.39 9.49 -0.89
CA PRO A 232 -0.56 8.56 -1.51
C PRO A 232 0.02 7.15 -1.68
N TRP A 233 1.32 7.01 -1.98
CA TRP A 233 1.96 5.69 -2.06
C TRP A 233 2.10 4.99 -0.70
N LYS A 234 2.20 5.76 0.40
CA LYS A 234 2.20 5.22 1.77
C LYS A 234 0.81 4.71 2.12
N LEU A 235 -0.24 5.48 1.83
CA LEU A 235 -1.64 5.04 1.98
C LEU A 235 -1.92 3.79 1.13
N GLY A 236 -1.50 3.79 -0.14
CA GLY A 236 -1.62 2.63 -1.03
C GLY A 236 -0.87 1.40 -0.53
N ASN A 237 0.32 1.57 0.06
CA ASN A 237 1.07 0.48 0.70
C ASN A 237 0.29 -0.15 1.87
N ALA A 238 -0.34 0.66 2.72
CA ALA A 238 -1.20 0.16 3.81
C ALA A 238 -2.39 -0.64 3.26
N ILE A 239 -3.12 -0.10 2.28
CA ILE A 239 -4.28 -0.78 1.70
C ILE A 239 -3.89 -2.12 1.09
N ARG A 240 -2.73 -2.23 0.42
CA ARG A 240 -2.27 -3.49 -0.19
C ARG A 240 -1.45 -4.40 0.75
N THR A 241 -1.43 -4.13 2.05
CA THR A 241 -0.81 -5.03 3.06
C THR A 241 -1.72 -6.20 3.36
N ILE A 242 -1.88 -7.08 2.37
CA ILE A 242 -2.85 -8.17 2.36
C ILE A 242 -2.24 -9.54 2.06
N ASP A 243 -0.96 -9.59 1.68
CA ASP A 243 -0.30 -10.82 1.27
C ASP A 243 0.04 -11.68 2.50
N THR A 244 -0.77 -12.71 2.70
CA THR A 244 -0.56 -13.78 3.69
C THR A 244 -0.30 -15.11 2.97
N TRP A 245 0.06 -15.05 1.69
CA TRP A 245 0.18 -16.22 0.81
C TRP A 245 1.64 -16.54 0.50
N TYR A 246 2.59 -15.82 1.08
CA TYR A 246 4.02 -16.08 0.87
C TYR A 246 4.45 -17.37 1.59
N PRO A 247 5.46 -18.11 1.09
CA PRO A 247 5.80 -19.46 1.57
C PRO A 247 6.02 -19.58 3.09
N GLU A 248 6.59 -18.56 3.71
CA GLU A 248 6.93 -18.57 5.15
C GLU A 248 5.84 -17.95 6.04
N TYR A 249 4.63 -17.68 5.52
CA TYR A 249 3.59 -17.01 6.30
C TYR A 249 3.27 -17.72 7.62
N ASP A 250 3.17 -19.05 7.61
CA ASP A 250 2.83 -19.83 8.80
C ASP A 250 3.91 -19.74 9.90
N GLN A 251 5.14 -19.37 9.55
CA GLN A 251 6.24 -19.16 10.51
C GLN A 251 6.24 -17.74 11.10
N HIS A 252 5.77 -16.78 10.32
CA HIS A 252 5.90 -15.35 10.62
C HIS A 252 4.60 -14.73 11.16
N GLY A 253 3.45 -15.18 10.69
CA GLY A 253 2.12 -14.81 11.18
C GLY A 253 1.67 -13.37 10.89
N PHE A 254 2.27 -12.68 9.92
CA PHE A 254 1.88 -11.31 9.55
C PHE A 254 1.73 -11.13 8.03
N ALA A 255 0.80 -10.25 7.64
CA ALA A 255 0.64 -9.86 6.23
C ALA A 255 1.76 -8.92 5.79
N ILE A 256 2.16 -9.02 4.53
CA ILE A 256 3.06 -8.06 3.88
C ILE A 256 2.34 -7.29 2.77
N ALA A 257 2.90 -6.15 2.39
CA ALA A 257 2.46 -5.43 1.21
C ALA A 257 2.72 -6.28 -0.03
N VAL A 258 1.72 -6.37 -0.92
CA VAL A 258 1.83 -7.10 -2.18
C VAL A 258 2.92 -6.46 -3.04
N GLU A 259 4.02 -7.17 -3.25
CA GLU A 259 5.20 -6.74 -4.01
C GLU A 259 5.73 -7.89 -4.88
N PRO A 260 6.42 -7.62 -6.02
CA PRO A 260 6.92 -8.67 -6.92
C PRO A 260 7.81 -9.73 -6.26
N TYR A 261 8.61 -9.30 -5.28
CA TYR A 261 9.51 -10.17 -4.51
C TYR A 261 9.12 -10.28 -3.02
N GLY A 262 7.91 -9.81 -2.67
CA GLY A 262 7.48 -9.78 -1.27
C GLY A 262 8.45 -9.00 -0.36
N ALA A 263 9.01 -7.90 -0.86
CA ALA A 263 10.00 -7.13 -0.14
C ALA A 263 9.37 -6.40 1.06
N ASN A 264 9.94 -6.60 2.24
CA ASN A 264 9.55 -5.89 3.45
C ASN A 264 10.76 -5.13 4.01
N ILE A 265 10.76 -3.81 3.79
CA ILE A 265 11.88 -2.94 4.18
C ILE A 265 12.09 -2.96 5.70
N ARG A 266 11.02 -3.03 6.51
CA ARG A 266 11.15 -3.04 7.98
C ARG A 266 11.84 -4.28 8.51
N ARG A 267 11.73 -5.41 7.79
CA ARG A 267 12.38 -6.67 8.14
C ARG A 267 13.64 -6.93 7.32
N PHE A 268 13.99 -6.02 6.41
CA PHE A 268 15.13 -6.16 5.49
C PHE A 268 15.15 -7.54 4.79
N THR A 269 13.96 -8.05 4.42
CA THR A 269 13.78 -9.42 3.91
C THR A 269 12.87 -9.42 2.68
N ALA A 270 13.15 -10.29 1.71
CA ALA A 270 12.29 -10.59 0.57
C ALA A 270 11.63 -11.96 0.76
N PHE A 271 10.31 -11.98 0.94
CA PHE A 271 9.57 -13.20 1.29
C PHE A 271 9.13 -14.04 0.08
N ARG A 272 9.27 -13.52 -1.14
CA ARG A 272 8.93 -14.23 -2.39
C ARG A 272 10.12 -14.23 -3.33
N THR A 273 11.02 -15.18 -3.13
CA THR A 273 12.19 -15.40 -4.00
C THR A 273 12.04 -16.66 -4.83
N GLY A 274 12.84 -16.79 -5.89
CA GLY A 274 12.78 -17.95 -6.79
C GLY A 274 11.38 -18.15 -7.38
N SER A 275 10.87 -19.38 -7.32
CA SER A 275 9.58 -19.78 -7.89
C SER A 275 8.37 -19.07 -7.29
N ALA A 276 8.47 -18.54 -6.07
CA ALA A 276 7.36 -17.83 -5.41
C ALA A 276 7.21 -16.36 -5.87
N SER A 277 8.17 -15.84 -6.64
CA SER A 277 8.15 -14.47 -7.14
C SER A 277 7.05 -14.25 -8.18
N TYR A 278 6.57 -13.01 -8.29
CA TYR A 278 5.60 -12.63 -9.32
C TYR A 278 6.05 -13.03 -10.73
N TYR A 279 7.33 -12.80 -11.06
CA TYR A 279 7.85 -13.08 -12.39
C TYR A 279 7.88 -14.58 -12.72
N SER A 280 8.11 -15.45 -11.73
CA SER A 280 8.01 -16.90 -11.91
C SER A 280 6.56 -17.32 -12.18
N ARG A 281 5.61 -16.82 -11.40
CA ARG A 281 4.16 -17.09 -11.58
C ARG A 281 3.66 -16.55 -12.92
N GLN A 282 4.09 -15.35 -13.33
CA GLN A 282 3.76 -14.76 -14.62
C GLN A 282 4.22 -15.64 -15.79
N LYS A 283 5.42 -16.22 -15.69
CA LYS A 283 5.93 -17.14 -16.71
C LYS A 283 5.08 -18.42 -16.82
N GLU A 284 4.61 -18.96 -15.71
CA GLU A 284 3.71 -20.13 -15.70
C GLU A 284 2.36 -19.82 -16.37
N VAL A 285 1.77 -18.66 -16.07
CA VAL A 285 0.53 -18.17 -16.72
C VAL A 285 0.70 -18.04 -18.24
N LEU A 286 1.82 -17.46 -18.69
CA LEU A 286 2.14 -17.33 -20.12
C LEU A 286 2.26 -18.69 -20.81
N GLN A 287 3.06 -19.60 -20.23
CA GLN A 287 3.31 -20.92 -20.81
C GLN A 287 2.03 -21.73 -20.95
N TYR A 288 1.10 -21.60 -20.00
CA TYR A 288 -0.15 -22.33 -20.06
C TYR A 288 -1.09 -21.82 -21.15
N LEU A 289 -1.25 -20.51 -21.27
CA LEU A 289 -2.19 -19.94 -22.24
C LEU A 289 -1.69 -20.20 -23.68
N ASP A 290 -0.37 -20.29 -23.88
CA ASP A 290 0.21 -20.76 -25.13
C ASP A 290 -0.01 -22.26 -25.41
N SER A 291 -0.28 -23.08 -24.40
CA SER A 291 -0.45 -24.53 -24.56
C SER A 291 -1.82 -24.94 -25.14
N GLY A 292 -2.76 -23.99 -25.27
CA GLY A 292 -4.10 -24.24 -25.81
C GLY A 292 -4.96 -25.21 -24.98
N LYS A 293 -4.53 -25.53 -23.74
CA LYS A 293 -5.28 -26.36 -22.81
C LYS A 293 -6.56 -25.64 -22.37
N LYS A 294 -7.66 -26.40 -22.29
CA LYS A 294 -8.99 -25.93 -21.85
C LYS A 294 -9.15 -25.84 -20.33
N GLN A 295 -8.19 -26.34 -19.57
CA GLN A 295 -8.18 -26.15 -18.12
C GLN A 295 -8.15 -24.63 -17.83
N GLY A 296 -8.67 -24.20 -16.69
CA GLY A 296 -8.69 -22.79 -16.33
C GLY A 296 -7.31 -22.31 -15.83
N VAL A 297 -6.92 -21.08 -16.17
CA VAL A 297 -5.68 -20.44 -15.68
C VAL A 297 -5.57 -20.42 -14.14
N VAL A 298 -6.72 -20.45 -13.45
CA VAL A 298 -6.86 -20.61 -12.00
C VAL A 298 -6.28 -21.95 -11.51
N GLU A 299 -6.42 -23.02 -12.28
CA GLU A 299 -5.88 -24.36 -11.97
C GLU A 299 -4.35 -24.44 -12.15
N ILE A 300 -3.71 -23.53 -12.90
CA ILE A 300 -2.25 -23.55 -13.06
C ILE A 300 -1.55 -23.06 -11.80
N LEU A 301 -2.06 -21.95 -11.25
CA LEU A 301 -1.35 -21.23 -10.20
C LEU A 301 -1.42 -21.99 -8.88
N ASP A 302 -2.49 -22.75 -8.64
CA ASP A 302 -2.64 -23.49 -7.38
C ASP A 302 -3.18 -24.93 -7.53
N GLY A 303 -3.77 -25.30 -8.67
CA GLY A 303 -4.30 -26.67 -8.91
C GLY A 303 -5.35 -27.14 -7.90
N LYS A 304 -5.97 -26.21 -7.17
CA LYS A 304 -6.76 -26.44 -5.95
C LYS A 304 -8.05 -25.59 -5.94
N PRO A 305 -9.05 -25.92 -5.09
CA PRO A 305 -10.27 -25.12 -4.87
C PRO A 305 -9.97 -23.71 -4.34
N ILE A 306 -10.77 -22.69 -4.71
CA ILE A 306 -10.46 -21.25 -4.51
C ILE A 306 -10.15 -20.80 -3.08
N ASP A 307 -10.65 -21.53 -2.09
CA ASP A 307 -10.37 -21.36 -0.66
C ASP A 307 -8.97 -21.88 -0.25
N GLU A 308 -8.37 -22.76 -1.05
CA GLU A 308 -7.00 -23.24 -0.93
C GLU A 308 -6.01 -22.57 -1.92
N ILE A 309 -6.52 -21.75 -2.84
CA ILE A 309 -5.72 -21.03 -3.83
C ILE A 309 -4.98 -19.88 -3.15
N ARG A 310 -3.65 -19.84 -3.27
CA ARG A 310 -2.80 -18.84 -2.61
C ARG A 310 -2.14 -17.93 -3.62
N ASP A 311 -1.65 -18.48 -4.71
CA ASP A 311 -0.88 -17.75 -5.71
C ASP A 311 -1.75 -16.99 -6.71
N ILE A 312 -2.99 -17.41 -7.03
CA ILE A 312 -3.90 -16.57 -7.84
C ILE A 312 -4.15 -15.22 -7.16
N HIS A 313 -4.37 -15.22 -5.84
CA HIS A 313 -4.82 -14.02 -5.16
C HIS A 313 -3.69 -13.02 -5.09
N TYR A 314 -2.49 -13.53 -4.81
CA TYR A 314 -1.26 -12.75 -4.94
C TYR A 314 -1.08 -12.21 -6.36
N PHE A 315 -1.26 -13.04 -7.39
CA PHE A 315 -1.11 -12.63 -8.79
C PHE A 315 -2.11 -11.54 -9.17
N MET A 316 -3.39 -11.72 -8.85
CA MET A 316 -4.45 -10.74 -9.12
C MET A 316 -4.25 -9.45 -8.31
N ALA A 317 -3.75 -9.54 -7.07
CA ALA A 317 -3.39 -8.37 -6.28
C ALA A 317 -2.16 -7.63 -6.86
N MET A 318 -1.22 -8.33 -7.47
CA MET A 318 -0.10 -7.73 -8.22
C MET A 318 -0.58 -6.96 -9.45
N LEU A 319 -1.61 -7.48 -10.16
CA LEU A 319 -2.26 -6.73 -11.24
C LEU A 319 -2.98 -5.48 -10.71
N CYS A 320 -3.64 -5.54 -9.54
CA CYS A 320 -4.23 -4.36 -8.90
C CYS A 320 -3.18 -3.33 -8.49
N ARG A 321 -2.02 -3.77 -7.97
CA ARG A 321 -0.90 -2.88 -7.62
C ARG A 321 -0.36 -2.17 -8.86
N GLY A 322 -0.28 -2.88 -9.99
CA GLY A 322 0.35 -2.39 -11.21
C GLY A 322 1.87 -2.20 -11.07
N GLY A 323 2.45 -1.51 -12.04
CA GLY A 323 3.87 -1.19 -12.14
C GLY A 323 4.49 -1.58 -13.48
N VAL A 324 5.78 -1.31 -13.61
CA VAL A 324 6.61 -1.81 -14.71
C VAL A 324 7.10 -3.21 -14.31
N LEU A 325 6.62 -4.22 -15.04
CA LEU A 325 6.71 -5.64 -14.69
C LEU A 325 7.36 -6.45 -15.82
N GLY A 326 8.19 -5.81 -16.65
CA GLY A 326 9.03 -6.46 -17.66
C GLY A 326 10.41 -6.85 -17.13
N THR A 327 11.17 -7.62 -17.92
CA THR A 327 12.51 -8.09 -17.54
C THR A 327 13.65 -7.12 -17.85
N GLU A 328 13.43 -6.05 -18.62
CA GLU A 328 14.45 -5.02 -18.86
C GLU A 328 14.34 -3.90 -17.82
N GLY A 329 15.32 -3.90 -16.89
CA GLY A 329 15.55 -2.76 -16.01
C GLY A 329 15.98 -1.56 -16.86
N LYS A 330 15.36 -0.39 -16.64
CA LYS A 330 15.99 0.86 -17.03
C LYS A 330 17.28 0.96 -16.21
N ASN A 331 18.43 0.82 -16.87
CA ASN A 331 19.68 1.36 -16.33
C ASN A 331 19.42 2.85 -16.09
N GLN A 332 19.21 3.23 -14.84
CA GLN A 332 19.23 4.62 -14.38
C GLN A 332 20.54 4.86 -13.64
#